data_AF-A0A933Y8Q0-F1
#
_entry.id   AF-A0A933Y8Q0-F1
#
_cell.length_a   1.000
_cell.length_b   1.000
_cell.length_c   1.000
_cell.angle_alpha   90.00
_cell.angle_beta   90.00
_cell.angle_gamma   90.00
#
_symmetry.space_group_name_H-M   'P 1'
#
loop_
_entity.id
_entity.type
_entity.pdbx_description
1 polymer ?
#
loop_
_entity_poly.entity_id
_entity_poly.type
_entity_poly.pdbx_seq_one_letter_code
_entity_poly.pdbx_strand_id
1 'polypeptide(L)'
;MEKERAEKSVSFYVTNGGFSPIFVTAAISALTLLVAAGWQINTSVRERGAANSYIAPANGSGASAPDTVVNSALASDTQTTIGIAVVDGIVAKYLSLQEQGLYTPEVAAKTAEKMAETLKVPVPFRTYTAADVVVDADTSYARMLAYRRDLQISLAPLLSNTQPEYEIFAYYVSTKDKKNLEKLQRAAQNYREAASSTAHVVVPKDALTHHLAILNSTEEFAATLDALVANADDPFASAVLLRTYNQGEADVLTSFAGLARYYREKKS
;
A
#
# COMPACT_ATOMS: atom_id res chain seq x y z
N MET A 1 -26.29 -28.53 -33.86
CA MET A 1 -27.45 -27.75 -33.36
C MET A 1 -27.48 -27.97 -31.85
N GLU A 2 -26.61 -27.41 -31.02
CA GLU A 2 -26.21 -26.00 -30.85
C GLU A 2 -27.39 -25.03 -30.90
N LYS A 3 -27.96 -24.73 -29.72
CA LYS A 3 -28.18 -23.38 -29.17
C LYS A 3 -29.21 -23.45 -28.03
N GLU A 4 -28.73 -23.46 -26.79
CA GLU A 4 -29.34 -22.70 -25.67
C GLU A 4 -28.49 -22.86 -24.41
N ARG A 5 -27.38 -22.12 -24.37
CA ARG A 5 -26.66 -21.77 -23.15
C ARG A 5 -26.11 -20.39 -23.39
N ALA A 6 -26.66 -19.38 -22.72
CA ALA A 6 -25.93 -18.24 -22.17
C ALA A 6 -26.87 -17.06 -21.90
N GLU A 7 -27.51 -17.05 -20.74
CA GLU A 7 -27.78 -15.80 -20.01
C GLU A 7 -27.62 -16.06 -18.51
N LYS A 8 -26.37 -16.14 -18.06
CA LYS A 8 -26.03 -15.85 -16.66
C LYS A 8 -25.33 -14.49 -16.64
N SER A 9 -26.14 -13.46 -16.46
CA SER A 9 -25.69 -12.13 -16.11
C SER A 9 -24.93 -12.18 -14.78
N VAL A 10 -23.60 -12.04 -14.81
CA VAL A 10 -22.82 -11.82 -13.59
C VAL A 10 -23.00 -10.34 -13.21
N SER A 11 -23.90 -10.12 -12.27
CA SER A 11 -24.09 -8.84 -11.60
C SER A 11 -22.90 -8.59 -10.68
N PHE A 12 -22.09 -7.56 -10.97
CA PHE A 12 -21.18 -6.99 -9.99
C PHE A 12 -22.01 -6.21 -8.97
N TYR A 13 -22.48 -6.90 -7.94
CA TYR A 13 -23.00 -6.25 -6.74
C TYR A 13 -21.83 -5.58 -6.03
N VAL A 14 -21.71 -4.26 -6.21
CA VAL A 14 -20.94 -3.40 -5.31
C VAL A 14 -21.74 -3.33 -4.00
N THR A 15 -21.33 -4.11 -3.00
CA THR A 15 -21.81 -3.95 -1.64
C THR A 15 -21.41 -2.57 -1.13
N ASN A 16 -22.43 -1.77 -0.82
CA ASN A 16 -22.31 -0.47 -0.20
C ASN A 16 -22.15 -0.67 1.32
N GLY A 17 -21.18 0.01 1.93
CA GLY A 17 -21.15 0.29 3.38
C GLY A 17 -20.23 -0.57 4.23
N GLY A 18 -19.11 0.03 4.66
CA GLY A 18 -18.29 -0.46 5.77
C GLY A 18 -16.89 0.12 5.71
N PHE A 19 -16.61 1.20 6.44
CA PHE A 19 -15.23 1.54 6.79
C PHE A 19 -14.61 0.31 7.45
N SER A 20 -13.57 -0.25 6.84
CA SER A 20 -12.96 -1.48 7.35
C SER A 20 -12.39 -1.22 8.76
N PRO A 21 -12.75 -2.01 9.79
CA PRO A 21 -12.25 -1.86 11.17
C PRO A 21 -10.72 -2.00 11.29
N ILE A 22 -10.04 -2.28 10.17
CA ILE A 22 -8.60 -2.42 10.02
C ILE A 22 -7.88 -1.06 10.01
N PHE A 23 -8.47 0.03 9.53
CA PHE A 23 -7.84 1.36 9.67
C PHE A 23 -7.57 1.68 11.14
N VAL A 24 -8.55 1.35 12.00
CA VAL A 24 -8.46 1.56 13.44
C VAL A 24 -7.51 0.54 14.07
N THR A 25 -7.59 -0.75 13.73
CA THR A 25 -6.73 -1.77 14.37
C THR A 25 -5.29 -1.78 13.89
N ALA A 26 -4.99 -1.49 12.61
CA ALA A 26 -3.61 -1.34 12.13
C ALA A 26 -2.98 -0.04 12.66
N ALA A 27 -3.76 1.05 12.73
CA ALA A 27 -3.29 2.28 13.36
C ALA A 27 -3.02 2.09 14.86
N ILE A 28 -3.94 1.42 15.58
CA ILE A 28 -3.77 1.06 16.99
C ILE A 28 -2.59 0.09 17.18
N SER A 29 -2.40 -0.90 16.32
CA SER A 29 -1.30 -1.88 16.44
C SER A 29 0.05 -1.23 16.23
N ALA A 30 0.17 -0.36 15.22
CA ALA A 30 1.35 0.46 15.01
C ALA A 30 1.55 1.43 16.18
N LEU A 31 0.50 2.11 16.66
CA LEU A 31 0.55 2.96 17.85
C LEU A 31 1.04 2.18 19.08
N THR A 32 0.53 0.98 19.33
CA THR A 32 0.97 0.15 20.45
C THR A 32 2.42 -0.32 20.28
N LEU A 33 2.85 -0.65 19.06
CA LEU A 33 4.26 -0.97 18.77
C LEU A 33 5.17 0.24 18.96
N LEU A 34 4.75 1.42 18.52
CA LEU A 34 5.49 2.69 18.66
C LEU A 34 5.55 3.15 20.12
N VAL A 35 4.45 3.00 20.87
CA VAL A 35 4.38 3.30 22.31
C VAL A 35 5.23 2.29 23.10
N ALA A 36 5.11 0.99 22.81
CA ALA A 36 5.94 -0.04 23.44
C ALA A 36 7.43 0.17 23.13
N ALA A 37 7.77 0.49 21.88
CA ALA A 37 9.14 0.84 21.49
C ALA A 37 9.61 2.09 22.23
N GLY A 38 8.80 3.15 22.32
CA GLY A 38 9.14 4.37 23.09
C GLY A 38 9.39 4.10 24.58
N TRP A 39 8.61 3.19 25.18
CA TRP A 39 8.79 2.78 26.58
C TRP A 39 10.05 1.92 26.78
N GLN A 40 10.31 0.99 25.85
CA GLN A 40 11.49 0.11 25.90
C GLN A 40 12.78 0.90 25.61
N ILE A 41 12.73 1.91 24.73
CA ILE A 41 13.80 2.88 24.49
C ILE A 41 14.05 3.73 25.74
N ASN A 42 13.03 4.17 26.48
CA ASN A 42 13.23 4.89 27.75
C ASN A 42 13.98 4.03 28.79
N THR A 43 13.76 2.71 28.81
CA THR A 43 14.53 1.80 29.68
C THR A 43 15.95 1.56 29.18
N SER A 44 16.16 1.36 27.87
CA SER A 44 17.49 1.07 27.29
C SER A 44 18.39 2.31 27.15
N VAL A 45 17.81 3.50 26.96
CA VAL A 45 18.52 4.79 26.94
C VAL A 45 18.89 5.22 28.36
N ARG A 46 18.16 4.78 29.38
CA ARG A 46 18.56 4.99 30.78
C ARG A 46 19.77 4.12 31.18
N GLU A 47 19.91 2.93 30.58
CA GLU A 47 21.11 2.08 30.74
C GLU A 47 22.30 2.57 29.89
N ARG A 48 22.05 3.14 28.70
CA ARG A 48 23.12 3.73 27.84
C ARG A 48 23.49 5.18 28.20
N GLY A 49 22.60 5.92 28.85
CA GLY A 49 22.83 7.28 29.33
C GLY A 49 23.84 7.35 30.48
N ALA A 50 24.04 6.25 31.20
CA ALA A 50 25.14 6.10 32.16
C ALA A 50 26.51 5.83 31.49
N ALA A 51 26.54 5.49 30.19
CA ALA A 51 27.76 5.12 29.46
C ALA A 51 28.26 6.18 28.45
N ASN A 52 27.43 7.17 28.06
CA ASN A 52 27.78 8.15 27.02
C ASN A 52 27.95 9.59 27.53
N SER A 53 28.43 9.81 28.76
CA SER A 53 28.73 11.15 29.30
C SER A 53 30.02 11.78 28.74
N TYR A 54 30.37 11.51 27.48
CA TYR A 54 31.53 12.12 26.81
C TYR A 54 31.26 12.18 25.30
N ILE A 55 30.72 13.31 24.83
CA ILE A 55 31.06 14.04 23.59
C ILE A 55 30.22 15.33 23.57
N ALA A 56 30.89 16.45 23.28
CA ALA A 56 30.40 17.83 23.33
C ALA A 56 29.53 18.22 22.10
N PRO A 57 28.78 19.34 22.17
CA PRO A 57 27.66 19.63 21.28
C PRO A 57 28.10 20.30 19.97
N ALA A 58 27.45 19.95 18.86
CA ALA A 58 27.55 20.69 17.60
C ALA A 58 26.26 21.50 17.39
N ASN A 59 26.39 22.83 17.47
CA ASN A 59 25.32 23.78 17.20
C ASN A 59 24.98 23.86 15.71
N GLY A 60 23.68 23.79 15.41
CA GLY A 60 22.98 24.73 14.54
C GLY A 60 22.81 24.36 13.07
N SER A 61 21.58 24.02 12.66
CA SER A 61 20.80 24.82 11.69
C SER A 61 19.35 24.30 11.59
N GLY A 62 18.43 25.23 11.35
CA GLY A 62 16.99 25.09 11.56
C GLY A 62 16.27 24.10 10.63
N ALA A 63 15.22 23.53 11.22
CA ALA A 63 13.95 23.17 10.60
C ALA A 63 14.02 22.43 9.25
N SER A 64 14.11 21.10 9.32
CA SER A 64 13.46 20.23 8.34
C SER A 64 12.60 19.24 9.12
N ALA A 65 11.32 19.18 8.78
CA ALA A 65 10.37 18.28 9.42
C ALA A 65 10.87 16.82 9.33
N PRO A 66 10.86 16.05 10.43
CA PRO A 66 11.33 14.67 10.44
C PRO A 66 10.46 13.72 9.59
N ASP A 67 9.24 14.13 9.24
CA ASP A 67 8.41 13.43 8.23
C ASP A 67 9.14 13.29 6.89
N THR A 68 9.95 14.29 6.53
CA THR A 68 10.78 14.27 5.33
C THR A 68 11.96 13.30 5.47
N VAL A 69 12.50 13.10 6.67
CA VAL A 69 13.69 12.26 6.90
C VAL A 69 13.33 10.77 6.84
N VAL A 70 12.23 10.36 7.45
CA VAL A 70 11.78 8.95 7.39
C VAL A 70 11.34 8.57 5.98
N ASN A 71 10.58 9.44 5.32
CA ASN A 71 10.18 9.21 3.93
C ASN A 71 11.37 9.28 2.95
N SER A 72 12.38 10.12 3.21
CA SER A 72 13.61 10.16 2.39
C SER A 72 14.53 8.97 2.64
N ALA A 73 14.65 8.47 3.88
CA ALA A 73 15.42 7.27 4.21
C ALA A 73 14.78 6.01 3.61
N LEU A 74 13.44 5.90 3.68
CA LEU A 74 12.66 4.84 3.02
C LEU A 74 12.73 4.92 1.49
N ALA A 75 12.99 6.10 0.92
CA ALA A 75 13.12 6.30 -0.53
C ALA A 75 14.55 6.11 -1.07
N SER A 76 15.59 6.12 -0.22
CA SER A 76 16.98 6.26 -0.67
C SER A 76 17.87 5.02 -0.52
N ASP A 77 17.38 3.90 0.01
CA ASP A 77 18.25 2.73 0.18
C ASP A 77 17.55 1.38 0.02
N THR A 78 17.97 0.61 -0.98
CA THR A 78 17.50 -0.75 -1.31
C THR A 78 17.94 -1.83 -0.30
N GLN A 79 18.68 -1.48 0.75
CA GLN A 79 19.18 -2.42 1.76
C GLN A 79 18.82 -2.10 3.22
N THR A 80 18.22 -0.95 3.51
CA THR A 80 17.74 -0.69 4.88
C THR A 80 16.44 -1.44 5.09
N THR A 81 16.44 -2.45 5.97
CA THR A 81 15.22 -3.18 6.38
C THR A 81 14.19 -2.14 6.83
N ILE A 82 13.01 -2.13 6.22
CA ILE A 82 11.99 -1.09 6.44
C ILE A 82 11.76 -0.84 7.94
N GLY A 83 11.76 -1.89 8.78
CA GLY A 83 11.62 -1.75 10.22
C GLY A 83 12.75 -0.99 10.90
N ILE A 84 14.00 -1.11 10.44
CA ILE A 84 15.15 -0.34 10.97
C ILE A 84 14.95 1.14 10.67
N ALA A 85 14.56 1.50 9.44
CA ALA A 85 14.32 2.91 9.08
C ALA A 85 13.17 3.53 9.92
N VAL A 86 12.15 2.74 10.22
CA VAL A 86 11.04 3.15 11.10
C VAL A 86 11.56 3.37 12.54
N VAL A 87 12.35 2.43 13.07
CA VAL A 87 12.95 2.53 14.41
C VAL A 87 13.87 3.74 14.51
N ASP A 88 14.76 3.95 13.54
CA ASP A 88 15.68 5.09 13.51
C ASP A 88 14.93 6.43 13.44
N GLY A 89 13.83 6.48 12.67
CA GLY A 89 12.95 7.65 12.63
C GLY A 89 12.34 7.99 14.00
N ILE A 90 11.89 6.99 14.74
CA ILE A 90 11.33 7.16 16.10
C ILE A 90 12.41 7.63 17.06
N VAL A 91 13.59 7.00 17.02
CA VAL A 91 14.73 7.35 17.90
C VAL A 91 15.18 8.79 17.63
N ALA A 92 15.34 9.17 16.36
CA ALA A 92 15.69 10.54 15.98
C ALA A 92 14.66 11.55 16.50
N LYS A 93 13.36 11.21 16.42
CA LYS A 93 12.31 12.09 16.94
C LYS A 93 12.33 12.22 18.46
N TYR A 94 12.57 11.12 19.16
CA TYR A 94 12.73 11.11 20.61
C TYR A 94 13.89 12.00 21.06
N LEU A 95 15.07 11.84 20.44
CA LEU A 95 16.25 12.65 20.75
C LEU A 95 15.98 14.14 20.50
N SER A 96 15.34 14.47 19.38
CA SER A 96 14.94 15.85 19.07
C SER A 96 14.00 16.46 20.13
N LEU A 97 13.05 15.70 20.66
CA LEU A 97 12.15 16.15 21.73
C LEU A 97 12.89 16.34 23.06
N GLN A 98 13.86 15.48 23.37
CA GLN A 98 14.71 15.64 24.55
C GLN A 98 15.61 16.88 24.46
N GLU A 99 16.29 17.08 23.33
CA GLU A 99 17.18 18.23 23.11
C GLU A 99 16.43 19.57 23.22
N GLN A 100 15.17 19.60 22.80
CA GLN A 100 14.31 20.79 22.90
C GLN A 100 13.68 20.98 24.29
N GLY A 101 13.87 20.03 25.22
CA GLY A 101 13.21 20.06 26.53
C GLY A 101 11.69 19.92 26.47
N LEU A 102 11.15 19.43 25.34
CA LEU A 102 9.72 19.29 25.07
C LEU A 102 9.21 17.87 25.34
N TYR A 103 10.09 16.97 25.74
CA TYR A 103 9.73 15.58 26.00
C TYR A 103 8.79 15.47 27.20
N THR A 104 7.58 14.97 26.93
CA THR A 104 6.66 14.38 27.91
C THR A 104 6.09 13.10 27.30
N PRO A 105 5.64 12.11 28.11
CA PRO A 105 5.00 10.91 27.60
C PRO A 105 3.83 11.20 26.65
N GLU A 106 3.03 12.23 26.95
CA GLU A 106 1.87 12.66 26.17
C GLU A 106 2.29 13.27 24.83
N VAL A 107 3.33 14.12 24.83
CA VAL A 107 3.87 14.71 23.59
C VAL A 107 4.53 13.64 22.72
N ALA A 108 5.24 12.69 23.32
CA ALA A 108 5.86 11.57 22.61
C ALA A 108 4.80 10.67 21.97
N ALA A 109 3.74 10.31 22.70
CA ALA A 109 2.64 9.50 22.17
C ALA A 109 1.93 10.19 21.00
N LYS A 110 1.56 11.48 21.14
CA LYS A 110 0.92 12.26 20.08
C LYS A 110 1.81 12.45 18.86
N THR A 111 3.12 12.54 19.07
CA THR A 111 4.10 12.64 17.99
C THR A 111 4.22 11.31 17.25
N ALA A 112 4.31 10.20 17.97
CA ALA A 112 4.33 8.87 17.39
C ALA A 112 3.04 8.57 16.60
N GLU A 113 1.88 9.02 17.09
CA GLU A 113 0.60 8.95 16.37
C GLU A 113 0.65 9.67 15.02
N LYS A 114 1.09 10.94 15.01
CA LYS A 114 1.23 11.72 13.78
C LYS A 114 2.22 11.11 12.80
N MET A 115 3.35 10.62 13.30
CA MET A 115 4.32 9.90 12.47
C MET A 115 3.66 8.65 11.88
N ALA A 116 2.91 7.89 12.68
CA ALA A 116 2.22 6.70 12.19
C ALA A 116 1.15 7.03 11.12
N GLU A 117 0.50 8.19 11.19
CA GLU A 117 -0.46 8.66 10.19
C GLU A 117 0.21 9.00 8.84
N THR A 118 1.41 9.58 8.87
CA THR A 118 2.12 10.05 7.66
C THR A 118 3.08 9.03 7.08
N LEU A 119 3.45 8.02 7.87
CA LEU A 119 4.42 7.00 7.50
C LEU A 119 3.86 6.09 6.41
N LYS A 120 4.35 6.30 5.20
CA LYS A 120 4.12 5.46 4.03
C LYS A 120 5.46 4.97 3.52
N VAL A 121 5.55 3.68 3.22
CA VAL A 121 6.70 3.14 2.51
C VAL A 121 6.42 3.31 1.02
N PRO A 122 7.22 4.12 0.29
CA PRO A 122 7.15 4.12 -1.16
C PRO A 122 7.61 2.75 -1.65
N VAL A 123 6.69 1.99 -2.23
CA VAL A 123 7.04 0.70 -2.83
C VAL A 123 7.32 0.95 -4.31
N PRO A 124 8.50 0.58 -4.84
CA PRO A 124 8.77 0.75 -6.25
C PRO A 124 7.93 -0.23 -7.09
N PHE A 125 7.29 0.28 -8.14
CA PHE A 125 6.49 -0.52 -9.07
C PHE A 125 6.64 0.01 -10.50
N ARG A 126 6.27 -0.81 -11.49
CA ARG A 126 6.22 -0.38 -12.89
C ARG A 126 5.06 0.60 -13.07
N THR A 127 5.36 1.84 -13.43
CA THR A 127 4.33 2.81 -13.81
C THR A 127 4.10 2.76 -15.32
N TYR A 128 2.84 2.58 -15.72
CA TYR A 128 2.37 2.71 -17.09
C TYR A 128 1.98 4.16 -17.41
N THR A 129 2.33 4.58 -18.62
CA THR A 129 2.03 5.89 -19.18
C THR A 129 1.22 5.74 -20.47
N ALA A 130 0.77 6.86 -21.04
CA ALA A 130 0.07 6.86 -22.32
C ALA A 130 0.91 6.27 -23.48
N ALA A 131 2.25 6.25 -23.36
CA ALA A 131 3.13 5.67 -24.37
C ALA A 131 3.13 4.12 -24.32
N ASP A 132 2.72 3.53 -23.20
CA ASP A 132 2.74 2.09 -22.97
C ASP A 132 1.44 1.39 -23.42
N VAL A 133 0.45 2.15 -23.90
CA VAL A 133 -0.89 1.64 -24.21
C VAL A 133 -1.31 2.01 -25.64
N VAL A 134 -2.07 1.12 -26.27
CA VAL A 134 -2.59 1.35 -27.62
C VAL A 134 -3.89 2.15 -27.50
N VAL A 135 -3.89 3.37 -28.04
CA VAL A 135 -5.06 4.27 -27.98
C VAL A 135 -5.76 4.32 -29.34
N ASP A 136 -7.07 4.12 -29.32
CA ASP A 136 -7.97 4.30 -30.46
C ASP A 136 -8.62 5.68 -30.40
N ALA A 137 -8.67 6.37 -31.53
CA ALA A 137 -9.35 7.65 -31.66
C ALA A 137 -10.88 7.50 -31.64
N ASP A 138 -11.40 6.31 -31.97
CA ASP A 138 -12.83 6.03 -31.86
C ASP A 138 -13.26 6.05 -30.38
N THR A 139 -14.21 6.93 -30.08
CA THR A 139 -14.83 7.07 -28.76
C THR A 139 -16.31 6.71 -28.81
N SER A 140 -16.75 5.98 -29.84
CA SER A 140 -18.12 5.53 -29.98
C SER A 140 -18.54 4.58 -28.86
N TYR A 141 -19.85 4.49 -28.64
CA TYR A 141 -20.40 3.50 -27.70
C TYR A 141 -20.02 2.07 -28.10
N ALA A 142 -19.95 1.77 -29.41
CA ALA A 142 -19.53 0.46 -29.91
C ALA A 142 -18.08 0.13 -29.54
N ARG A 143 -17.16 1.11 -29.68
CA ARG A 143 -15.76 0.94 -29.24
C ARG A 143 -15.64 0.77 -27.73
N MET A 144 -16.43 1.49 -26.94
CA MET A 144 -16.50 1.31 -25.48
C MET A 144 -16.95 -0.11 -25.11
N LEU A 145 -17.97 -0.67 -25.79
CA LEU A 145 -18.42 -2.05 -25.54
C LEU A 145 -17.34 -3.08 -25.89
N ALA A 146 -16.63 -2.90 -27.00
CA ALA A 146 -15.49 -3.75 -27.36
C ALA A 146 -14.40 -3.66 -26.28
N TYR A 147 -14.02 -2.45 -25.89
CA TYR A 147 -13.06 -2.20 -24.81
C TYR A 147 -13.45 -2.87 -23.48
N ARG A 148 -14.73 -2.79 -23.08
CA ARG A 148 -15.24 -3.46 -21.88
C ARG A 148 -15.07 -4.98 -21.95
N ARG A 149 -15.36 -5.58 -23.11
CA ARG A 149 -15.19 -7.03 -23.32
C ARG A 149 -13.72 -7.42 -23.25
N ASP A 150 -12.84 -6.65 -23.89
CA ASP A 150 -11.41 -6.90 -23.88
C ASP A 150 -10.85 -6.82 -22.45
N LEU A 151 -11.30 -5.85 -21.65
CA LEU A 151 -10.93 -5.74 -20.23
C LEU A 151 -11.40 -6.91 -19.37
N GLN A 152 -12.61 -7.44 -19.62
CA GLN A 152 -13.07 -8.63 -18.88
C GLN A 152 -12.17 -9.84 -19.09
N ILE A 153 -11.59 -9.95 -20.29
CA ILE A 153 -10.64 -11.01 -20.63
C ILE A 153 -9.28 -10.72 -19.99
N SER A 154 -8.77 -9.50 -20.13
CA SER A 154 -7.44 -9.15 -19.63
C SER A 154 -7.33 -9.18 -18.09
N LEU A 155 -8.41 -8.87 -17.39
CA LEU A 155 -8.48 -8.88 -15.92
C LEU A 155 -8.87 -10.22 -15.32
N ALA A 156 -9.14 -11.24 -16.14
CA ALA A 156 -9.51 -12.58 -15.67
C ALA A 156 -8.54 -13.21 -14.66
N PRO A 157 -7.20 -12.96 -14.68
CA PRO A 157 -6.30 -13.50 -13.66
C PRO A 157 -6.69 -13.12 -12.23
N LEU A 158 -7.28 -11.93 -12.02
CA LEU A 158 -7.75 -11.48 -10.70
C LEU A 158 -8.82 -12.40 -10.10
N LEU A 159 -9.59 -13.10 -10.93
CA LEU A 159 -10.61 -14.05 -10.47
C LEU A 159 -10.00 -15.30 -9.82
N SER A 160 -8.70 -15.52 -10.00
CA SER A 160 -7.96 -16.60 -9.33
C SER A 160 -7.67 -16.26 -7.86
N ASN A 161 -7.77 -14.98 -7.47
CA ASN A 161 -7.68 -14.55 -6.07
C ASN A 161 -9.03 -14.80 -5.39
N THR A 162 -9.19 -16.01 -4.87
CA THR A 162 -10.45 -16.47 -4.26
C THR A 162 -10.58 -16.14 -2.77
N GLN A 163 -9.49 -15.68 -2.16
CA GLN A 163 -9.40 -15.31 -0.76
C GLN A 163 -8.82 -13.90 -0.65
N PRO A 164 -9.36 -13.03 0.22
CA PRO A 164 -8.80 -11.70 0.44
C PRO A 164 -7.34 -11.75 0.93
N GLU A 165 -6.49 -10.91 0.36
CA GLU A 165 -5.06 -10.88 0.61
C GLU A 165 -4.71 -10.56 2.08
N TYR A 166 -5.49 -9.67 2.71
CA TYR A 166 -5.34 -9.37 4.14
C TYR A 166 -5.56 -10.60 5.03
N GLU A 167 -6.50 -11.49 4.68
CA GLU A 167 -6.76 -12.70 5.45
C GLU A 167 -5.62 -13.70 5.32
N ILE A 168 -5.09 -13.85 4.10
CA ILE A 168 -3.92 -14.70 3.84
C ILE A 168 -2.75 -14.25 4.72
N PHE A 169 -2.47 -12.94 4.77
CA PHE A 169 -1.40 -12.40 5.60
C PHE A 169 -1.69 -12.58 7.11
N ALA A 170 -2.92 -12.34 7.56
CA ALA A 170 -3.32 -12.55 8.95
C ALA A 170 -3.16 -14.03 9.39
N TYR A 171 -3.45 -14.98 8.50
CA TYR A 171 -3.18 -16.39 8.76
C TYR A 171 -1.69 -16.68 8.90
N TYR A 172 -0.83 -16.06 8.09
CA TYR A 172 0.61 -16.17 8.30
C TYR A 172 1.03 -15.60 9.66
N VAL A 173 0.56 -14.41 10.04
CA VAL A 173 0.93 -13.78 11.32
C VAL A 173 0.57 -14.68 12.51
N SER A 174 -0.59 -15.32 12.46
CA SER A 174 -1.10 -16.19 13.53
C SER A 174 -0.49 -17.60 13.55
N THR A 175 -0.24 -18.21 12.38
CA THR A 175 0.21 -19.61 12.28
C THR A 175 1.70 -19.78 12.01
N LYS A 176 2.35 -18.73 11.49
CA LYS A 176 3.71 -18.75 10.92
C LYS A 176 3.91 -19.77 9.79
N ASP A 177 2.82 -20.26 9.19
CA ASP A 177 2.90 -21.15 8.03
C ASP A 177 3.25 -20.36 6.75
N LYS A 178 4.45 -20.63 6.21
CA LYS A 178 4.97 -20.00 4.99
C LYS A 178 4.12 -20.27 3.75
N LYS A 179 3.29 -21.31 3.73
CA LYS A 179 2.34 -21.53 2.63
C LYS A 179 1.37 -20.36 2.43
N ASN A 180 1.08 -19.61 3.50
CA ASN A 180 0.26 -18.41 3.38
C ASN A 180 1.03 -17.29 2.67
N LEU A 181 2.34 -17.16 2.87
CA LEU A 181 3.17 -16.21 2.11
C LEU A 181 3.26 -16.60 0.63
N GLU A 182 3.37 -17.89 0.33
CA GLU A 182 3.34 -18.39 -1.07
C GLU A 182 2.01 -18.06 -1.76
N LYS A 183 0.88 -18.21 -1.06
CA LYS A 183 -0.44 -17.80 -1.56
C LYS A 183 -0.51 -16.29 -1.81
N LEU A 184 0.01 -15.49 -0.88
CA LEU A 184 0.02 -14.03 -1.01
C LEU A 184 0.87 -13.58 -2.21
N GLN A 185 2.03 -14.22 -2.40
CA GLN A 185 2.89 -13.99 -3.55
C GLN A 185 2.20 -14.41 -4.86
N ARG A 186 1.45 -15.51 -4.86
CA ARG A 186 0.65 -15.93 -6.02
C ARG A 186 -0.45 -14.92 -6.35
N ALA A 187 -1.10 -14.35 -5.34
CA ALA A 187 -2.08 -13.28 -5.52
C ALA A 187 -1.44 -12.03 -6.15
N ALA A 188 -0.27 -11.61 -5.67
CA ALA A 188 0.51 -10.51 -6.25
C ALA A 188 0.85 -10.75 -7.73
N GLN A 189 1.25 -11.98 -8.08
CA GLN A 189 1.54 -12.34 -9.47
C GLN A 189 0.28 -12.27 -10.35
N ASN A 190 -0.90 -12.64 -9.84
CA ASN A 190 -2.15 -12.53 -10.59
C ASN A 190 -2.51 -11.07 -10.89
N TYR A 191 -2.24 -10.14 -9.97
CA TYR A 191 -2.38 -8.70 -10.24
C TYR A 191 -1.47 -8.23 -11.37
N ARG A 192 -0.21 -8.67 -11.39
CA ARG A 192 0.74 -8.32 -12.48
C ARG A 192 0.36 -8.92 -13.82
N GLU A 193 -0.07 -10.18 -13.83
CA GLU A 193 -0.56 -10.84 -15.04
C GLU A 193 -1.78 -10.09 -15.60
N ALA A 194 -2.69 -9.65 -14.73
CA ALA A 194 -3.83 -8.83 -15.11
C ALA A 194 -3.39 -7.46 -15.66
N ALA A 195 -2.45 -6.77 -14.99
CA ALA A 195 -1.93 -5.47 -15.43
C ALA A 195 -1.23 -5.59 -16.79
N SER A 196 -0.31 -6.54 -16.94
CA SER A 196 0.41 -6.79 -18.18
C SER A 196 -0.53 -7.15 -19.33
N SER A 197 -1.53 -8.00 -19.09
CA SER A 197 -2.52 -8.34 -20.11
C SER A 197 -3.38 -7.14 -20.49
N THR A 198 -3.73 -6.31 -19.50
CA THR A 198 -4.57 -5.11 -19.68
C THR A 198 -3.84 -4.03 -20.46
N ALA A 199 -2.52 -3.89 -20.33
CA ALA A 199 -1.72 -2.93 -21.09
C ALA A 199 -1.78 -3.15 -22.62
N HIS A 200 -2.10 -4.37 -23.06
CA HIS A 200 -2.25 -4.70 -24.47
C HIS A 200 -3.66 -4.45 -25.03
N VAL A 201 -4.61 -4.03 -24.20
CA VAL A 201 -5.98 -3.72 -24.63
C VAL A 201 -5.99 -2.40 -25.39
N VAL A 202 -6.73 -2.35 -26.50
CA VAL A 202 -6.93 -1.13 -27.28
C VAL A 202 -7.94 -0.22 -26.57
N VAL A 203 -7.49 0.95 -26.13
CA VAL A 203 -8.23 1.86 -25.26
C VAL A 203 -8.86 3.00 -26.06
N PRO A 204 -10.18 3.26 -25.94
CA PRO A 204 -10.77 4.49 -26.47
C PRO A 204 -10.10 5.72 -25.85
N LYS A 205 -9.83 6.76 -26.65
CA LYS A 205 -9.11 7.96 -26.19
C LYS A 205 -9.69 8.59 -24.92
N ASP A 206 -11.01 8.56 -24.75
CA ASP A 206 -11.71 9.12 -23.60
C ASP A 206 -11.70 8.21 -22.35
N ALA A 207 -11.28 6.96 -22.47
CA ALA A 207 -11.11 6.02 -21.36
C ALA A 207 -9.66 5.95 -20.83
N LEU A 208 -8.70 6.60 -21.51
CA LEU A 208 -7.27 6.48 -21.25
C LEU A 208 -6.90 6.73 -19.78
N THR A 209 -7.43 7.79 -19.17
CA THR A 209 -7.14 8.12 -17.77
C THR A 209 -7.61 7.02 -16.81
N HIS A 210 -8.81 6.46 -17.03
CA HIS A 210 -9.32 5.37 -16.21
C HIS A 210 -8.52 4.07 -16.40
N HIS A 211 -8.09 3.82 -17.63
CA HIS A 211 -7.26 2.66 -17.97
C HIS A 211 -5.91 2.69 -17.25
N LEU A 212 -5.21 3.83 -17.33
CA LEU A 212 -3.91 4.01 -16.65
C LEU A 212 -4.06 3.93 -15.13
N ALA A 213 -5.17 4.44 -14.56
CA ALA A 213 -5.43 4.33 -13.13
C ALA A 213 -5.55 2.86 -12.68
N ILE A 214 -6.22 2.01 -13.47
CA ILE A 214 -6.31 0.56 -13.18
C ILE A 214 -4.93 -0.07 -13.25
N LEU A 215 -4.20 0.12 -14.35
CA LEU A 215 -2.86 -0.46 -14.52
C LEU A 215 -1.94 -0.12 -13.34
N ASN A 216 -1.84 1.18 -13.02
CA ASN A 216 -0.92 1.65 -11.99
C ASN A 216 -1.35 1.21 -10.59
N SER A 217 -2.64 1.28 -10.26
CA SER A 217 -3.11 0.80 -8.95
C SER A 217 -2.93 -0.71 -8.78
N THR A 218 -3.10 -1.51 -9.83
CA THR A 218 -2.87 -2.96 -9.76
C THR A 218 -1.40 -3.33 -9.60
N GLU A 219 -0.48 -2.64 -10.28
CA GLU A 219 0.97 -2.86 -10.11
C GLU A 219 1.46 -2.40 -8.73
N GLU A 220 1.01 -1.24 -8.26
CA GLU A 220 1.35 -0.74 -6.93
C GLU A 220 0.87 -1.68 -5.83
N PHE A 221 -0.37 -2.19 -5.95
CA PHE A 221 -0.91 -3.15 -5.00
C PHE A 221 -0.12 -4.47 -5.04
N ALA A 222 0.19 -5.00 -6.22
CA ALA A 222 1.03 -6.20 -6.37
C ALA A 222 2.42 -6.02 -5.72
N ALA A 223 3.06 -4.88 -5.95
CA ALA A 223 4.35 -4.58 -5.35
C ALA A 223 4.24 -4.47 -3.82
N THR A 224 3.16 -3.90 -3.31
CA THR A 224 2.90 -3.81 -1.87
C THR A 224 2.73 -5.19 -1.22
N LEU A 225 2.04 -6.12 -1.90
CA LEU A 225 1.91 -7.51 -1.46
C LEU A 225 3.28 -8.22 -1.40
N ASP A 226 4.13 -8.02 -2.41
CA ASP A 226 5.49 -8.57 -2.40
C ASP A 226 6.34 -7.98 -1.28
N ALA A 227 6.23 -6.68 -1.03
CA ALA A 227 6.92 -6.03 0.07
C ALA A 227 6.46 -6.60 1.43
N LEU A 228 5.16 -6.87 1.59
CA LEU A 228 4.62 -7.56 2.78
C LEU A 228 5.21 -8.97 2.93
N VAL A 229 5.29 -9.75 1.85
CA VAL A 229 5.91 -11.09 1.87
C VAL A 229 7.39 -11.00 2.25
N ALA A 230 8.14 -10.08 1.65
CA ALA A 230 9.58 -9.93 1.89
C ALA A 230 9.91 -9.48 3.32
N ASN A 231 8.99 -8.79 3.99
CA ASN A 231 9.19 -8.23 5.33
C ASN A 231 8.27 -8.86 6.38
N ALA A 232 7.71 -10.04 6.10
CA ALA A 232 6.67 -10.65 6.92
C ALA A 232 7.14 -11.01 8.36
N ASP A 233 8.44 -11.26 8.53
CA ASP A 233 9.07 -11.54 9.82
C ASP A 233 9.50 -10.27 10.58
N ASP A 234 9.44 -9.08 9.95
CA ASP A 234 9.72 -7.79 10.58
C ASP A 234 8.39 -7.12 11.00
N PRO A 235 8.07 -7.04 12.31
CA PRO A 235 6.81 -6.50 12.79
C PRO A 235 6.66 -5.01 12.54
N PHE A 236 7.76 -4.24 12.54
CA PHE A 236 7.71 -2.80 12.26
C PHE A 236 7.48 -2.57 10.77
N ALA A 237 8.20 -3.28 9.91
CA ALA A 237 7.98 -3.22 8.46
C ALA A 237 6.58 -3.65 8.08
N SER A 238 6.12 -4.80 8.61
CA SER A 238 4.77 -5.33 8.35
C SER A 238 3.68 -4.35 8.77
N ALA A 239 3.79 -3.71 9.93
CA ALA A 239 2.80 -2.75 10.40
C ALA A 239 2.67 -1.52 9.48
N VAL A 240 3.79 -1.02 8.95
CA VAL A 240 3.79 0.11 8.03
C VAL A 240 3.31 -0.31 6.64
N LEU A 241 3.77 -1.45 6.15
CA LEU A 241 3.33 -1.99 4.85
C LEU A 241 1.83 -2.33 4.83
N LEU A 242 1.23 -2.72 5.96
CA LEU A 242 -0.23 -2.88 6.08
C LEU A 242 -0.99 -1.57 5.89
N ARG A 243 -0.40 -0.41 6.20
CA ARG A 243 -0.99 0.89 5.84
C ARG A 243 -0.89 1.15 4.35
N THR A 244 0.27 0.90 3.75
CA THR A 244 0.44 0.98 2.30
C THR A 244 -0.54 0.04 1.58
N TYR A 245 -0.76 -1.17 2.11
CA TYR A 245 -1.77 -2.12 1.62
C TYR A 245 -3.16 -1.51 1.58
N ASN A 246 -3.63 -0.92 2.69
CA ASN A 246 -4.98 -0.36 2.78
C ASN A 246 -5.19 0.76 1.75
N GLN A 247 -4.15 1.58 1.53
CA GLN A 247 -4.18 2.61 0.50
C GLN A 247 -4.23 2.01 -0.90
N GLY A 248 -3.34 1.06 -1.21
CA GLY A 248 -3.30 0.40 -2.52
C GLY A 248 -4.60 -0.33 -2.86
N GLU A 249 -5.22 -1.00 -1.88
CA GLU A 249 -6.54 -1.63 -2.04
C GLU A 249 -7.62 -0.59 -2.36
N ALA A 250 -7.63 0.52 -1.62
CA ALA A 250 -8.56 1.62 -1.86
C ALA A 250 -8.37 2.26 -3.24
N ASP A 251 -7.13 2.39 -3.70
CA ASP A 251 -6.80 2.96 -5.02
C ASP A 251 -7.23 2.03 -6.16
N VAL A 252 -7.07 0.70 -5.99
CA VAL A 252 -7.63 -0.30 -6.91
C VAL A 252 -9.15 -0.18 -6.97
N LEU A 253 -9.84 -0.20 -5.82
CA LEU A 253 -11.30 -0.10 -5.79
C LEU A 253 -11.81 1.21 -6.42
N THR A 254 -11.11 2.32 -6.16
CA THR A 254 -11.44 3.63 -6.70
C THR A 254 -11.23 3.69 -8.22
N SER A 255 -10.15 3.10 -8.74
CA SER A 255 -9.87 3.07 -10.18
C SER A 255 -10.95 2.26 -10.93
N PHE A 256 -11.35 1.11 -10.40
CA PHE A 256 -12.46 0.31 -10.92
C PHE A 256 -13.82 1.03 -10.85
N ALA A 257 -14.11 1.74 -9.75
CA ALA A 257 -15.31 2.55 -9.63
C ALA A 257 -15.35 3.70 -10.66
N GLY A 258 -14.20 4.33 -10.92
CA GLY A 258 -14.04 5.34 -11.96
C GLY A 258 -14.36 4.80 -13.36
N LEU A 259 -13.82 3.63 -13.70
CA LEU A 259 -14.13 2.97 -14.97
C LEU A 259 -15.62 2.57 -15.08
N ALA A 260 -16.21 2.06 -14.01
CA ALA A 260 -17.63 1.72 -13.98
C ALA A 260 -18.52 2.96 -14.19
N ARG A 261 -18.11 4.11 -13.63
CA ARG A 261 -18.76 5.40 -13.87
C ARG A 261 -18.67 5.82 -15.34
N TYR A 262 -17.49 5.74 -15.95
CA TYR A 262 -17.30 6.01 -17.38
C TYR A 262 -18.27 5.18 -18.25
N TYR A 263 -18.41 3.87 -17.98
CA TYR A 263 -19.34 3.02 -18.73
C TYR A 263 -20.82 3.41 -18.56
N ARG A 264 -21.21 3.92 -17.39
CA ARG A 264 -22.59 4.38 -17.16
C ARG A 264 -22.87 5.68 -17.89
N GLU A 265 -21.97 6.64 -17.81
CA GLU A 265 -22.09 7.95 -18.45
C GLU A 265 -22.04 7.85 -19.99
N LYS A 266 -21.30 6.88 -20.54
CA LYS A 266 -21.26 6.65 -21.99
C LYS A 266 -22.54 6.02 -22.56
N LYS A 267 -23.38 5.43 -21.71
CA LYS A 267 -24.64 4.78 -22.09
C LYS A 267 -25.80 5.77 -22.21
N SER A 268 -25.72 6.92 -21.55
CA SER A 268 -26.67 8.04 -21.65
C SER A 268 -26.34 8.96 -22.82
#